data_AF-A0A165M2X2-F1
#
_entry.id   AF-A0A165M2X2-F1
#
_cell.length_a   1.000
_cell.length_b   1.000
_cell.length_c   1.000
_cell.angle_alpha   90.00
_cell.angle_beta   90.00
_cell.angle_gamma   90.00
#
_symmetry.space_group_name_H-M   'P 1'
#
loop_
_entity.id
_entity.type
_entity.pdbx_description
1 polymer ?
#
loop_
_entity_poly.entity_id
_entity_poly.type
_entity_poly.pdbx_seq_one_letter_code
_entity_poly.pdbx_strand_id
1 'polypeptide(L)'
;MPSGSTKTKSPTTAATGSRKSSSPTAAAKKIPAKEQAARDAAEKAAKHAGRAKKNAAQSSSPPPDEASSGSPKQKKKKKKKTSSSLEDELAETKALLAAEKARRRKAELQLPNGAAPAATTDDKSRQWKPIAHPGGSAGDDWSLQTVMRLQGRQKKYYALRLEVKRCVDMSGLDHQVVMNKQDREKLGMVCAMAREHQPYLGRFTNDWATIEFVRMLCKNRRQQDRIRAAAAAKEKVARRRRKNRDEGEEDSGEESGEGSEEDSQDGSDGED
;
A
#
# COMPACT_ATOMS: atom_id res chain seq x y z
N MET A 1 28.55 -64.65 1.31
CA MET A 1 28.01 -63.61 0.42
C MET A 1 28.50 -62.26 0.92
N PRO A 2 29.31 -61.52 0.15
CA PRO A 2 30.07 -60.38 0.66
C PRO A 2 29.19 -59.14 0.84
N SER A 3 29.22 -58.60 2.06
CA SER A 3 28.67 -57.31 2.47
C SER A 3 29.55 -56.17 1.95
N GLY A 4 29.01 -55.35 1.04
CA GLY A 4 29.68 -54.17 0.53
C GLY A 4 29.27 -52.90 1.27
N SER A 5 30.02 -52.53 2.32
CA SER A 5 29.99 -51.19 2.93
C SER A 5 30.71 -50.19 2.03
N THR A 6 30.00 -49.20 1.50
CA THR A 6 30.63 -48.04 0.84
C THR A 6 30.57 -46.81 1.76
N LYS A 7 31.78 -46.34 2.09
CA LYS A 7 32.10 -45.21 2.96
C LYS A 7 32.67 -44.09 2.08
N THR A 8 31.98 -42.96 1.96
CA THR A 8 32.46 -41.76 1.24
C THR A 8 32.14 -40.53 2.11
N LYS A 9 33.05 -40.13 3.02
CA LYS A 9 34.09 -39.08 2.87
C LYS A 9 33.55 -37.73 2.37
N SER A 10 33.26 -36.85 3.34
CA SER A 10 33.12 -35.40 3.20
C SER A 10 34.50 -34.74 3.02
N PRO A 11 34.65 -33.68 2.19
CA PRO A 11 35.82 -32.81 2.24
C PRO A 11 35.56 -31.57 3.10
N THR A 12 36.26 -31.54 4.23
CA THR A 12 36.64 -30.35 5.00
C THR A 12 37.65 -29.54 4.19
N THR A 13 37.41 -28.23 4.01
CA THR A 13 38.50 -27.27 3.77
C THR A 13 38.28 -26.02 4.62
N ALA A 14 39.27 -25.77 5.48
CA ALA A 14 39.50 -24.54 6.21
C ALA A 14 40.68 -23.81 5.55
N ALA A 15 40.70 -22.47 5.66
CA ALA A 15 41.86 -21.55 5.72
C ALA A 15 41.47 -20.20 5.08
N THR A 16 41.33 -19.12 5.86
CA THR A 16 42.39 -18.18 6.30
C THR A 16 42.81 -17.21 5.20
N GLY A 17 42.47 -15.92 5.38
CA GLY A 17 42.86 -14.85 4.48
C GLY A 17 42.62 -13.45 5.06
N SER A 18 43.16 -13.22 6.26
CA SER A 18 43.27 -11.88 6.86
C SER A 18 44.22 -11.01 6.02
N ARG A 19 43.73 -9.89 5.48
CA ARG A 19 44.57 -8.80 4.99
C ARG A 19 44.05 -7.47 5.51
N LYS A 20 44.75 -6.97 6.53
CA LYS A 20 44.81 -5.56 6.94
C LYS A 20 45.40 -4.75 5.79
N SER A 21 44.70 -3.71 5.36
CA SER A 21 45.28 -2.58 4.64
C SER A 21 44.88 -1.29 5.33
N SER A 22 45.82 -0.78 6.11
CA SER A 22 45.86 0.55 6.70
C SER A 22 46.16 1.59 5.62
N SER A 23 45.28 2.56 5.44
CA SER A 23 45.58 3.79 4.70
C SER A 23 45.46 5.00 5.64
N PRO A 24 46.37 5.97 5.55
CA PRO A 24 46.50 7.06 6.50
C PRO A 24 45.46 8.17 6.33
N THR A 25 45.15 8.73 7.49
CA THR A 25 44.20 9.76 7.86
C THR A 25 44.51 11.11 7.18
N ALA A 26 43.64 11.57 6.29
CA ALA A 26 43.50 13.00 5.98
C ALA A 26 42.40 13.57 6.90
N ALA A 27 42.79 14.48 7.78
CA ALA A 27 41.92 15.10 8.78
C ALA A 27 40.89 16.04 8.13
N ALA A 28 39.78 15.47 7.67
CA ALA A 28 38.55 16.22 7.42
C ALA A 28 37.75 16.30 8.72
N LYS A 29 37.52 17.52 9.21
CA LYS A 29 36.68 17.80 10.39
C LYS A 29 35.30 17.14 10.21
N LYS A 30 35.07 16.03 10.91
CA LYS A 30 33.78 15.34 10.96
C LYS A 30 32.79 16.22 11.70
N ILE A 31 31.84 16.77 10.96
CA ILE A 31 30.61 17.32 11.52
C ILE A 31 29.83 16.12 12.11
N PRO A 32 29.32 16.20 13.35
CA PRO A 32 28.60 15.09 13.97
C PRO A 32 27.36 14.72 13.14
N ALA A 33 27.19 13.42 12.86
CA ALA A 33 26.10 12.88 12.03
C ALA A 33 24.69 13.27 12.50
N LYS A 34 24.55 13.73 13.75
CA LYS A 34 23.28 14.20 14.32
C LYS A 34 22.86 15.58 13.78
N GLU A 35 23.80 16.41 13.31
CA GLU A 35 23.52 17.75 12.80
C GLU A 35 23.15 17.75 11.30
N GLN A 36 23.67 16.77 10.54
CA GLN A 36 23.36 16.63 9.12
C GLN A 36 21.92 16.11 8.90
N ALA A 37 21.44 15.23 9.79
CA ALA A 37 20.04 14.77 9.77
C ALA A 37 19.02 15.90 10.10
N ALA A 38 19.40 16.88 10.92
CA ALA A 38 18.54 18.02 11.24
C ALA A 38 18.43 19.02 10.07
N ARG A 39 19.53 19.24 9.33
CA ARG A 39 19.52 20.10 8.13
C ARG A 39 18.71 19.48 6.97
N ASP A 40 18.84 18.18 6.74
CA ASP A 40 18.07 17.49 5.70
C ASP A 40 16.56 17.41 6.01
N ALA A 41 16.19 17.38 7.30
CA ALA A 41 14.79 17.47 7.73
C ALA A 41 14.19 18.88 7.55
N ALA A 42 14.98 19.94 7.82
CA ALA A 42 14.55 21.32 7.64
C ALA A 42 14.38 21.70 6.15
N GLU A 43 15.25 21.22 5.26
CA GLU A 43 15.15 21.52 3.82
C GLU A 43 13.94 20.82 3.16
N LYS A 44 13.57 19.61 3.63
CA LYS A 44 12.35 18.93 3.16
C LYS A 44 11.06 19.58 3.66
N ALA A 45 11.06 20.21 4.84
CA ALA A 45 9.90 20.94 5.34
C ALA A 45 9.63 22.23 4.53
N ALA A 46 10.68 22.94 4.09
CA ALA A 46 10.53 24.17 3.33
C ALA A 46 9.97 23.96 1.89
N LYS A 47 10.28 22.84 1.24
CA LYS A 47 9.82 22.56 -0.14
C LYS A 47 8.33 22.16 -0.24
N HIS A 48 7.67 21.78 0.86
CA HIS A 48 6.25 21.42 0.84
C HIS A 48 5.29 22.55 1.27
N ALA A 49 5.80 23.68 1.79
CA ALA A 49 4.97 24.82 2.19
C ALA A 49 4.55 25.74 1.03
N GLY A 50 5.16 25.61 -0.17
CA GLY A 50 4.94 26.52 -1.29
C GLY A 50 3.81 26.17 -2.27
N ARG A 51 3.17 25.00 -2.16
CA ARG A 51 2.23 24.49 -3.18
C ARG A 51 0.80 24.32 -2.65
N ALA A 52 0.29 25.34 -1.97
CA ALA A 52 -1.10 25.43 -1.53
C ALA A 52 -1.66 26.87 -1.67
N LYS A 53 -1.42 27.53 -2.81
CA LYS A 53 -2.10 28.80 -3.18
C LYS A 53 -2.36 28.86 -4.68
N LYS A 54 -3.39 28.14 -5.15
CA LYS A 54 -4.20 28.44 -6.35
C LYS A 54 -5.21 27.30 -6.56
N ASN A 55 -6.33 27.39 -5.87
CA ASN A 55 -7.66 26.91 -6.29
C ASN A 55 -8.61 27.09 -5.09
N ALA A 56 -8.86 28.36 -4.76
CA ALA A 56 -9.92 28.77 -3.87
C ALA A 56 -10.75 29.82 -4.63
N ALA A 57 -11.60 29.33 -5.53
CA ALA A 57 -12.74 30.07 -6.02
C ALA A 57 -13.88 29.05 -6.18
N GLN A 58 -15.00 29.36 -5.52
CA GLN A 58 -16.31 28.74 -5.65
C GLN A 58 -16.49 27.35 -5.01
N SER A 59 -16.72 27.36 -3.70
CA SER A 59 -17.73 26.49 -3.09
C SER A 59 -18.16 27.11 -1.77
N SER A 60 -19.17 27.98 -1.85
CA SER A 60 -19.92 28.46 -0.70
C SER A 60 -20.93 27.39 -0.31
N SER A 61 -20.79 26.82 0.89
CA SER A 61 -21.90 26.22 1.62
C SER A 61 -21.72 26.44 3.13
N PRO A 62 -22.82 26.65 3.88
CA PRO A 62 -22.84 27.36 5.16
C PRO A 62 -22.71 26.41 6.37
N PRO A 63 -22.54 26.96 7.58
CA PRO A 63 -22.33 26.19 8.82
C PRO A 63 -23.62 25.54 9.37
N PRO A 64 -23.49 24.52 10.24
CA PRO A 64 -24.60 23.99 11.03
C PRO A 64 -24.68 24.72 12.38
N ASP A 65 -25.82 25.32 12.68
CA ASP A 65 -26.19 25.70 14.05
C ASP A 65 -27.54 25.08 14.40
N GLU A 66 -27.57 24.48 15.59
CA GLU A 66 -28.74 23.91 16.24
C GLU A 66 -29.62 24.98 16.89
N ALA A 67 -30.90 24.63 17.00
CA ALA A 67 -31.88 25.03 18.01
C ALA A 67 -32.15 26.53 18.24
N SER A 68 -33.27 27.01 17.68
CA SER A 68 -34.11 27.96 18.40
C SER A 68 -35.58 27.86 17.97
N SER A 69 -36.42 27.71 18.98
CA SER A 69 -37.88 27.62 18.95
C SER A 69 -38.55 28.84 18.33
N GLY A 70 -39.57 28.63 17.48
CA GLY A 70 -40.48 29.71 17.10
C GLY A 70 -41.28 29.43 15.84
N SER A 71 -42.50 28.90 15.99
CA SER A 71 -43.58 29.13 15.01
C SER A 71 -43.94 30.63 15.04
N PRO A 72 -44.21 31.31 13.90
CA PRO A 72 -45.50 31.16 13.24
C PRO A 72 -45.54 31.36 11.70
N LYS A 73 -46.52 30.67 11.08
CA LYS A 73 -47.39 31.07 9.96
C LYS A 73 -46.88 31.98 8.81
N GLN A 74 -47.16 31.48 7.60
CA GLN A 74 -47.44 32.19 6.33
C GLN A 74 -46.25 32.66 5.46
N LYS A 75 -46.00 31.92 4.37
CA LYS A 75 -46.26 32.37 2.97
C LYS A 75 -45.92 31.25 1.99
N LYS A 76 -46.96 30.52 1.55
CA LYS A 76 -46.95 29.68 0.36
C LYS A 76 -46.80 30.60 -0.86
N LYS A 77 -45.80 30.36 -1.73
CA LYS A 77 -45.90 30.39 -3.21
C LYS A 77 -44.49 30.44 -3.86
N LYS A 78 -44.35 29.63 -4.92
CA LYS A 78 -43.29 29.62 -5.97
C LYS A 78 -42.01 28.81 -5.71
N LYS A 79 -42.11 27.47 -5.82
CA LYS A 79 -41.03 26.62 -6.36
C LYS A 79 -41.67 25.48 -7.17
N LYS A 80 -41.86 25.67 -8.48
CA LYS A 80 -42.37 24.64 -9.41
C LYS A 80 -41.81 24.83 -10.83
N LYS A 81 -40.48 24.98 -10.96
CA LYS A 81 -39.81 25.17 -12.26
C LYS A 81 -38.52 24.36 -12.50
N THR A 82 -38.15 23.43 -11.62
CA THR A 82 -36.90 22.64 -11.79
C THR A 82 -37.12 21.20 -12.27
N SER A 83 -38.36 20.69 -12.35
CA SER A 83 -38.60 19.32 -12.81
C SER A 83 -38.48 19.18 -14.33
N SER A 84 -38.98 20.16 -15.10
CA SER A 84 -38.93 20.12 -16.57
C SER A 84 -37.51 20.09 -17.13
N SER A 85 -36.58 20.87 -16.53
CA SER A 85 -35.19 20.93 -17.01
C SER A 85 -34.43 19.62 -16.83
N LEU A 86 -34.79 18.82 -15.81
CA LEU A 86 -34.15 17.52 -15.56
C LEU A 86 -34.69 16.42 -16.48
N GLU A 87 -35.97 16.54 -16.88
CA GLU A 87 -36.59 15.62 -17.83
C GLU A 87 -35.96 15.78 -19.24
N ASP A 88 -35.65 17.01 -19.65
CA ASP A 88 -34.98 17.30 -20.91
C ASP A 88 -33.52 16.78 -20.94
N GLU A 89 -32.74 16.98 -19.88
CA GLU A 89 -31.37 16.42 -19.76
C GLU A 89 -31.36 14.88 -19.76
N LEU A 90 -32.36 14.25 -19.15
CA LEU A 90 -32.50 12.79 -19.19
C LEU A 90 -32.87 12.26 -20.57
N ALA A 91 -33.66 13.01 -21.34
CA ALA A 91 -33.96 12.65 -22.72
C ALA A 91 -32.72 12.75 -23.61
N GLU A 92 -31.92 13.82 -23.45
CA GLU A 92 -30.70 14.05 -24.22
C GLU A 92 -29.63 12.98 -23.93
N THR A 93 -29.38 12.66 -22.66
CA THR A 93 -28.39 11.64 -22.27
C THR A 93 -28.78 10.24 -22.75
N LYS A 94 -30.08 9.90 -22.75
CA LYS A 94 -30.56 8.63 -23.32
C LYS A 94 -30.37 8.58 -24.83
N ALA A 95 -30.60 9.68 -25.55
CA ALA A 95 -30.37 9.76 -26.99
C ALA A 95 -28.88 9.56 -27.33
N LEU A 96 -27.95 10.17 -26.59
CA LEU A 96 -26.51 9.98 -26.77
C LEU A 96 -26.07 8.53 -26.54
N LEU A 97 -26.57 7.87 -25.48
CA LEU A 97 -26.26 6.46 -25.24
C LEU A 97 -26.82 5.53 -26.30
N ALA A 98 -28.01 5.81 -26.84
CA ALA A 98 -28.59 5.06 -27.95
C ALA A 98 -27.75 5.20 -29.23
N ALA A 99 -27.30 6.43 -29.54
CA ALA A 99 -26.44 6.70 -30.69
C ALA A 99 -25.07 6.01 -30.58
N GLU A 100 -24.42 6.04 -29.40
CA GLU A 100 -23.14 5.38 -29.15
C GLU A 100 -23.25 3.85 -29.29
N LYS A 101 -24.34 3.26 -28.77
CA LYS A 101 -24.63 1.81 -28.92
C LYS A 101 -24.86 1.42 -30.37
N ALA A 102 -25.59 2.24 -31.13
CA ALA A 102 -25.78 2.01 -32.57
C ALA A 102 -24.46 2.07 -33.34
N ARG A 103 -23.56 2.99 -32.97
CA ARG A 103 -22.22 3.09 -33.57
C ARG A 103 -21.36 1.86 -33.26
N ARG A 104 -21.38 1.35 -32.03
CA ARG A 104 -20.70 0.10 -31.66
C ARG A 104 -21.23 -1.11 -32.44
N ARG A 105 -22.55 -1.26 -32.54
CA ARG A 105 -23.14 -2.39 -33.28
C ARG A 105 -22.79 -2.33 -34.77
N LYS A 106 -22.77 -1.13 -35.37
CA LYS A 106 -22.35 -0.96 -36.76
C LYS A 106 -20.86 -1.24 -36.98
N ALA A 107 -20.01 -0.89 -36.02
CA ALA A 107 -18.58 -1.24 -36.05
C ALA A 107 -18.36 -2.75 -35.88
N GLU A 108 -19.15 -3.41 -35.04
CA GLU A 108 -19.11 -4.86 -34.82
C GLU A 108 -19.55 -5.64 -36.07
N LEU A 109 -20.55 -5.16 -36.80
CA LEU A 109 -20.98 -5.74 -38.09
C LEU A 109 -19.99 -5.51 -39.25
N GLN A 110 -19.14 -4.48 -39.17
CA GLN A 110 -18.09 -4.23 -40.18
C GLN A 110 -16.80 -5.01 -39.91
N LEU A 111 -16.68 -5.67 -38.75
CA LEU A 111 -15.60 -6.61 -38.54
C LEU A 111 -15.92 -7.89 -39.35
N PRO A 112 -15.07 -8.28 -40.31
CA PRO A 112 -15.32 -9.43 -41.16
C PRO A 112 -15.50 -10.69 -40.31
N ASN A 113 -16.71 -11.26 -40.39
CA ASN A 113 -17.24 -12.35 -39.58
C ASN A 113 -16.60 -13.74 -39.88
N GLY A 114 -15.33 -13.77 -40.29
CA GLY A 114 -14.71 -14.97 -40.87
C GLY A 114 -13.22 -15.16 -40.60
N ALA A 115 -12.52 -14.19 -40.03
CA ALA A 115 -11.21 -14.45 -39.45
C ALA A 115 -11.42 -14.70 -37.96
N ALA A 116 -11.89 -15.91 -37.62
CA ALA A 116 -11.55 -16.46 -36.32
C ALA A 116 -10.05 -16.20 -36.15
N PRO A 117 -9.60 -15.43 -35.14
CA PRO A 117 -8.18 -15.24 -34.94
C PRO A 117 -7.65 -16.66 -34.83
N ALA A 118 -6.88 -17.09 -35.85
CA ALA A 118 -6.28 -18.41 -35.85
C ALA A 118 -5.69 -18.54 -34.47
N ALA A 119 -6.29 -19.42 -33.66
CA ALA A 119 -5.84 -19.67 -32.33
C ALA A 119 -4.43 -20.18 -32.55
N THR A 120 -3.48 -19.26 -32.39
CA THR A 120 -2.06 -19.49 -32.51
C THR A 120 -1.75 -20.37 -31.32
N THR A 121 -2.02 -21.66 -31.51
CA THR A 121 -1.66 -22.78 -30.65
C THR A 121 -0.12 -22.92 -30.56
N ASP A 122 0.60 -22.01 -31.21
CA ASP A 122 2.05 -21.80 -31.19
C ASP A 122 2.61 -21.13 -29.91
N ASP A 123 1.79 -20.79 -28.91
CA ASP A 123 2.31 -20.17 -27.67
C ASP A 123 2.51 -21.19 -26.52
N LYS A 124 2.53 -22.49 -26.81
CA LYS A 124 2.78 -23.55 -25.81
C LYS A 124 4.25 -23.94 -25.65
N SER A 125 5.17 -23.42 -26.47
CA SER A 125 6.57 -23.87 -26.43
C SER A 125 7.61 -22.77 -26.69
N ARG A 126 7.29 -21.50 -26.41
CA ARG A 126 8.36 -20.54 -26.11
C ARG A 126 9.02 -21.02 -24.82
N GLN A 127 9.98 -21.93 -24.95
CA GLN A 127 10.83 -22.44 -23.90
C GLN A 127 11.67 -21.26 -23.41
N TRP A 128 11.08 -20.46 -22.53
CA TRP A 128 11.79 -19.38 -21.90
C TRP A 128 12.91 -19.99 -21.06
N LYS A 129 14.13 -19.46 -21.22
CA LYS A 129 15.25 -19.83 -20.35
C LYS A 129 14.82 -19.60 -18.89
N PRO A 130 14.79 -20.65 -18.04
CA PRO A 130 14.39 -20.50 -16.65
C PRO A 130 15.29 -19.49 -15.94
N ILE A 131 14.68 -18.58 -15.18
CA ILE A 131 15.40 -17.58 -14.38
C ILE A 131 15.44 -18.07 -12.93
N ALA A 132 16.64 -18.41 -12.46
CA ALA A 132 16.87 -18.81 -11.07
C ALA A 132 16.62 -17.66 -10.09
N HIS A 133 16.28 -18.01 -8.84
CA HIS A 133 16.13 -17.04 -7.76
C HIS A 133 17.50 -16.44 -7.39
N PRO A 134 17.68 -15.11 -7.40
CA PRO A 134 18.88 -14.50 -6.82
C PRO A 134 18.80 -14.68 -5.30
N GLY A 135 19.84 -15.21 -4.65
CA GLY A 135 19.86 -15.33 -3.19
C GLY A 135 19.50 -14.01 -2.48
N GLY A 136 19.03 -14.10 -1.23
CA GLY A 136 18.63 -12.93 -0.44
C GLY A 136 17.15 -12.59 -0.53
N SER A 137 16.80 -11.37 -0.11
CA SER A 137 15.43 -10.87 0.05
C SER A 137 15.14 -9.68 -0.88
N ALA A 138 13.99 -9.72 -1.56
CA ALA A 138 13.54 -8.63 -2.40
C ALA A 138 13.29 -7.35 -1.59
N GLY A 139 14.00 -6.28 -1.93
CA GLY A 139 13.94 -4.97 -1.28
C GLY A 139 15.10 -4.68 -0.32
N ASP A 140 15.75 -5.73 0.20
CA ASP A 140 16.92 -5.60 1.08
C ASP A 140 18.21 -5.74 0.25
N ASP A 141 18.33 -6.85 -0.49
CA ASP A 141 19.54 -7.18 -1.26
C ASP A 141 19.41 -6.79 -2.74
N TRP A 142 18.19 -6.85 -3.29
CA TRP A 142 17.94 -6.63 -4.71
C TRP A 142 16.53 -6.10 -5.00
N SER A 143 16.41 -5.44 -6.16
CA SER A 143 15.13 -4.95 -6.67
C SER A 143 14.43 -6.00 -7.54
N LEU A 144 13.21 -6.40 -7.16
CA LEU A 144 12.43 -7.41 -7.89
C LEU A 144 12.22 -7.07 -9.36
N GLN A 145 11.95 -5.81 -9.67
CA GLN A 145 11.80 -5.35 -11.04
C GLN A 145 13.10 -5.52 -11.85
N THR A 146 14.26 -5.34 -11.22
CA THR A 146 15.57 -5.50 -11.85
C THR A 146 15.86 -6.95 -12.18
N VAL A 147 15.67 -7.84 -11.22
CA VAL A 147 15.92 -9.28 -11.40
C VAL A 147 14.97 -9.90 -12.42
N MET A 148 13.71 -9.47 -12.42
CA MET A 148 12.74 -9.86 -13.44
C MET A 148 13.05 -9.27 -14.82
N ARG A 149 14.08 -8.42 -14.98
CA ARG A 149 14.42 -7.71 -16.23
C ARG A 149 13.28 -6.83 -16.75
N LEU A 150 12.52 -6.22 -15.84
CA LEU A 150 11.38 -5.33 -16.13
C LEU A 150 11.71 -3.85 -15.89
N GLN A 151 12.99 -3.48 -15.78
CA GLN A 151 13.42 -2.09 -15.74
C GLN A 151 12.93 -1.35 -16.99
N GLY A 152 12.44 -0.11 -16.82
CA GLY A 152 11.83 0.68 -17.90
C GLY A 152 10.47 0.16 -18.41
N ARG A 153 9.95 -0.95 -17.85
CA ARG A 153 8.67 -1.56 -18.23
C ARG A 153 7.68 -1.57 -17.06
N GLN A 154 7.50 -0.40 -16.45
CA GLN A 154 6.69 -0.20 -15.25
C GLN A 154 5.24 -0.70 -15.44
N LYS A 155 4.62 -0.39 -16.58
CA LYS A 155 3.24 -0.83 -16.89
C LYS A 155 3.09 -2.35 -16.81
N LYS A 156 4.05 -3.10 -17.36
CA LYS A 156 4.06 -4.57 -17.32
C LYS A 156 4.28 -5.09 -15.90
N TYR A 157 5.22 -4.50 -15.15
CA TYR A 157 5.47 -4.85 -13.77
C TYR A 157 4.22 -4.66 -12.88
N TYR A 158 3.52 -3.52 -13.02
CA TYR A 158 2.28 -3.26 -12.29
C TYR A 158 1.14 -4.19 -12.69
N ALA A 159 1.02 -4.55 -13.97
CA ALA A 159 0.04 -5.52 -14.42
C ALA A 159 0.25 -6.90 -13.75
N LEU A 160 1.50 -7.38 -13.72
CA LEU A 160 1.85 -8.64 -13.03
C LEU A 160 1.51 -8.57 -11.54
N ARG A 161 1.91 -7.48 -10.87
CA ARG A 161 1.66 -7.28 -9.43
C ARG A 161 0.15 -7.24 -9.13
N LEU A 162 -0.63 -6.55 -9.96
CA LEU A 162 -2.08 -6.46 -9.80
C LEU A 162 -2.74 -7.83 -9.99
N GLU A 163 -2.28 -8.61 -10.97
CA GLU A 163 -2.84 -9.92 -11.25
C GLU A 163 -2.53 -10.92 -10.13
N VAL A 164 -1.30 -10.93 -9.61
CA VAL A 164 -0.96 -11.73 -8.43
C VAL A 164 -1.80 -11.31 -7.22
N LYS A 165 -2.05 -10.00 -7.03
CA LYS A 165 -2.95 -9.54 -5.98
C LYS A 165 -4.36 -10.13 -6.12
N ARG A 166 -4.92 -10.16 -7.33
CA ARG A 166 -6.24 -10.77 -7.60
C ARG A 166 -6.23 -12.26 -7.29
N CYS A 167 -5.19 -12.98 -7.71
CA CYS A 167 -5.03 -14.41 -7.41
C CYS A 167 -5.00 -14.68 -5.90
N VAL A 168 -4.26 -13.86 -5.14
CA VAL A 168 -4.22 -13.92 -3.67
C VAL A 168 -5.61 -13.69 -3.07
N ASP A 169 -6.33 -12.68 -3.54
CA ASP A 169 -7.67 -12.36 -3.05
C ASP A 169 -8.67 -13.50 -3.35
N MET A 170 -8.62 -14.10 -4.54
CA MET A 170 -9.47 -15.24 -4.92
C MET A 170 -9.15 -16.51 -4.10
N SER A 171 -7.87 -16.73 -3.76
CA SER A 171 -7.45 -17.91 -3.01
C SER A 171 -7.82 -17.90 -1.52
N GLY A 172 -8.24 -16.76 -0.98
CA GLY A 172 -8.50 -16.61 0.45
C GLY A 172 -7.26 -16.87 1.31
N LEU A 173 -6.09 -16.40 0.86
CA LEU A 173 -4.84 -16.48 1.62
C LEU A 173 -4.87 -15.47 2.78
N ASP A 174 -4.62 -15.92 4.00
CA ASP A 174 -4.64 -15.05 5.19
C ASP A 174 -3.34 -14.24 5.29
N HIS A 175 -3.41 -12.92 5.17
CA HIS A 175 -2.23 -12.06 5.27
C HIS A 175 -1.69 -11.89 6.69
N GLN A 176 -2.42 -12.27 7.74
CA GLN A 176 -1.93 -12.21 9.12
C GLN A 176 -0.87 -13.29 9.40
N VAL A 177 -0.94 -14.42 8.71
CA VAL A 177 0.00 -15.53 8.89
C VAL A 177 1.35 -15.23 8.22
N VAL A 178 2.44 -15.61 8.89
CA VAL A 178 3.81 -15.48 8.37
C VAL A 178 4.00 -16.41 7.18
N MET A 179 4.75 -15.97 6.14
CA MET A 179 4.89 -16.71 4.88
C MET A 179 5.24 -18.19 5.05
N ASN A 180 6.15 -18.52 5.96
CA ASN A 180 6.60 -19.91 6.18
C ASN A 180 5.51 -20.82 6.79
N LYS A 181 4.47 -20.23 7.38
CA LYS A 181 3.32 -20.92 7.99
C LYS A 181 2.07 -20.85 7.12
N GLN A 182 2.16 -20.27 5.92
CA GLN A 182 1.03 -20.22 5.00
C GLN A 182 0.67 -21.61 4.51
N ASP A 183 -0.61 -21.79 4.20
CA ASP A 183 -1.12 -23.00 3.58
C ASP A 183 -0.47 -23.18 2.19
N ARG A 184 0.25 -24.31 2.04
CA ARG A 184 0.99 -24.64 0.83
C ARG A 184 0.07 -24.91 -0.35
N GLU A 185 -1.13 -25.45 -0.12
CA GLU A 185 -2.09 -25.74 -1.18
C GLU A 185 -2.63 -24.43 -1.78
N LYS A 186 -3.02 -23.48 -0.93
CA LYS A 186 -3.45 -22.14 -1.37
C LYS A 186 -2.34 -21.39 -2.10
N LEU A 187 -1.11 -21.45 -1.60
CA LEU A 187 0.05 -20.84 -2.29
C LEU A 187 0.28 -21.48 -3.66
N GLY A 188 0.18 -22.81 -3.76
CA GLY A 188 0.27 -23.53 -5.03
C GLY A 188 -0.82 -23.10 -6.01
N MET A 189 -2.06 -22.94 -5.53
CA MET A 189 -3.19 -22.44 -6.32
C MET A 189 -2.96 -21.01 -6.83
N VAL A 190 -2.45 -20.11 -5.99
CA VAL A 190 -2.06 -18.74 -6.41
C VAL A 190 -1.02 -18.78 -7.52
N CYS A 191 0.00 -19.64 -7.39
CA CYS A 191 1.05 -19.77 -8.40
C CYS A 191 0.51 -20.35 -9.72
N ALA A 192 -0.38 -21.34 -9.65
CA ALA A 192 -1.04 -21.91 -10.83
C ALA A 192 -1.89 -20.86 -11.57
N MET A 193 -2.80 -20.18 -10.88
CA MET A 193 -3.65 -19.13 -11.46
C MET A 193 -2.82 -17.98 -12.03
N ALA A 194 -1.77 -17.55 -11.31
CA ALA A 194 -0.91 -16.47 -11.78
C ALA A 194 -0.17 -16.83 -13.07
N ARG A 195 0.27 -18.09 -13.24
CA ARG A 195 0.89 -18.57 -14.49
C ARG A 195 -0.11 -18.62 -15.64
N GLU A 196 -1.34 -19.06 -15.37
CA GLU A 196 -2.40 -19.10 -16.37
C GLU A 196 -2.76 -17.71 -16.88
N HIS A 197 -2.96 -16.75 -15.97
CA HIS A 197 -3.33 -15.38 -16.33
C HIS A 197 -2.16 -14.57 -16.90
N GLN A 198 -0.93 -14.87 -16.46
CA GLN A 198 0.28 -14.16 -16.89
C GLN A 198 1.38 -15.17 -17.21
N PRO A 199 1.42 -15.72 -18.44
CA PRO A 199 2.43 -16.71 -18.87
C PRO A 199 3.89 -16.28 -18.66
N TYR A 200 4.13 -14.97 -18.57
CA TYR A 200 5.44 -14.41 -18.22
C TYR A 200 5.98 -14.86 -16.86
N LEU A 201 5.11 -15.16 -15.89
CA LEU A 201 5.52 -15.66 -14.57
C LEU A 201 6.02 -17.11 -14.61
N GLY A 202 5.63 -17.90 -15.62
CA GLY A 202 6.10 -19.27 -15.79
C GLY A 202 7.59 -19.42 -16.12
N ARG A 203 8.32 -18.30 -16.30
CA ARG A 203 9.78 -18.30 -16.56
C ARG A 203 10.62 -18.44 -15.30
N PHE A 204 10.05 -18.17 -14.13
CA PHE A 204 10.78 -18.11 -12.88
C PHE A 204 10.73 -19.49 -12.21
N THR A 205 11.90 -20.06 -11.89
CA THR A 205 11.97 -21.42 -11.34
C THR A 205 11.24 -21.49 -9.99
N ASN A 206 10.41 -22.51 -9.78
CA ASN A 206 9.62 -22.68 -8.55
C ASN A 206 8.74 -21.47 -8.21
N ASP A 207 8.30 -20.72 -9.23
CA ASP A 207 7.40 -19.57 -9.08
C ASP A 207 7.91 -18.49 -8.11
N TRP A 208 9.23 -18.38 -7.95
CA TRP A 208 9.83 -17.53 -6.92
C TRP A 208 9.38 -16.06 -7.04
N ALA A 209 9.25 -15.54 -8.25
CA ALA A 209 8.80 -14.16 -8.47
C ALA A 209 7.36 -13.94 -7.99
N THR A 210 6.48 -14.93 -8.17
CA THR A 210 5.11 -14.89 -7.67
C THR A 210 5.12 -14.89 -6.14
N ILE A 211 5.91 -15.77 -5.51
CA ILE A 211 6.04 -15.86 -4.05
C ILE A 211 6.54 -14.54 -3.46
N GLU A 212 7.49 -13.85 -4.10
CA GLU A 212 7.94 -12.53 -3.67
C GLU A 212 6.84 -11.47 -3.71
N PHE A 213 6.03 -11.45 -4.78
CA PHE A 213 4.87 -10.57 -4.84
C PHE A 213 3.90 -10.86 -3.70
N VAL A 214 3.57 -12.13 -3.44
CA VAL A 214 2.70 -12.52 -2.32
C VAL A 214 3.29 -12.05 -0.99
N ARG A 215 4.60 -12.24 -0.76
CA ARG A 215 5.29 -11.81 0.47
C ARG A 215 5.17 -10.31 0.69
N MET A 216 5.48 -9.53 -0.34
CA MET A 216 5.37 -8.07 -0.30
C MET A 216 3.91 -7.63 -0.05
N LEU A 217 2.93 -8.29 -0.69
CA LEU A 217 1.51 -8.00 -0.50
C LEU A 217 1.07 -8.26 0.95
N CYS A 218 1.38 -9.43 1.51
CA CYS A 218 1.02 -9.77 2.90
C CYS A 218 1.70 -8.83 3.90
N LYS A 219 3.00 -8.51 3.70
CA LYS A 219 3.73 -7.54 4.54
C LYS A 219 3.03 -6.16 4.53
N ASN A 220 2.69 -5.67 3.35
CA ASN A 220 2.02 -4.38 3.19
C ASN A 220 0.61 -4.37 3.82
N ARG A 221 -0.17 -5.45 3.67
CA ARG A 221 -1.50 -5.56 4.30
C ARG A 221 -1.41 -5.52 5.81
N ARG A 222 -0.51 -6.31 6.42
CA ARG A 222 -0.26 -6.25 7.87
C ARG A 222 0.13 -4.87 8.34
N GLN A 223 1.00 -4.18 7.59
CA GLN A 223 1.40 -2.81 7.93
C GLN A 223 0.20 -1.85 7.87
N GLN A 224 -0.63 -1.94 6.83
CA GLN A 224 -1.83 -1.12 6.69
C GLN A 224 -2.86 -1.40 7.79
N ASP A 225 -3.01 -2.65 8.21
CA ASP A 225 -3.92 -3.03 9.29
C ASP A 225 -3.44 -2.48 10.64
N ARG A 226 -2.13 -2.52 10.91
CA ARG A 226 -1.53 -1.88 12.09
C ARG A 226 -1.78 -0.37 12.11
N ILE A 227 -1.57 0.30 10.98
CA ILE A 227 -1.82 1.74 10.84
C ILE A 227 -3.31 2.05 11.09
N ARG A 228 -4.22 1.27 10.50
CA ARG A 228 -5.68 1.43 10.71
C ARG A 228 -6.09 1.18 12.15
N ALA A 229 -5.57 0.13 12.79
CA ALA A 229 -5.83 -0.17 14.20
C ALA A 229 -5.33 0.94 15.13
N ALA A 230 -4.12 1.47 14.90
CA ALA A 230 -3.58 2.59 15.66
C ALA A 230 -4.41 3.88 15.48
N ALA A 231 -4.87 4.17 14.26
CA ALA A 231 -5.74 5.31 14.00
C ALA A 231 -7.08 5.18 14.75
N ALA A 232 -7.72 4.00 14.67
CA ALA A 232 -8.97 3.73 15.39
C ALA A 232 -8.81 3.80 16.91
N ALA A 233 -7.68 3.37 17.46
CA ALA A 233 -7.38 3.49 18.88
C ALA A 233 -7.26 4.97 19.31
N LYS A 234 -6.56 5.79 18.53
CA LYS A 234 -6.43 7.23 18.77
C LYS A 234 -7.77 7.95 18.72
N GLU A 235 -8.61 7.61 17.75
CA GLU A 235 -9.96 8.16 17.62
C GLU A 235 -10.83 7.82 18.84
N LYS A 236 -10.79 6.57 19.32
CA LYS A 236 -11.49 6.14 20.54
C LYS A 236 -11.05 6.93 21.77
N VAL A 237 -9.75 7.17 21.94
CA VAL A 237 -9.21 7.98 23.04
C VAL A 237 -9.66 9.45 22.91
N ALA A 238 -9.57 10.03 21.72
CA ALA A 238 -10.04 11.40 21.46
C ALA A 238 -11.54 11.55 21.76
N ARG A 239 -12.35 10.57 21.38
CA ARG A 239 -13.80 10.55 21.67
C ARG A 239 -14.08 10.49 23.17
N ARG A 240 -13.34 9.66 23.93
CA ARG A 240 -13.44 9.61 25.41
C ARG A 240 -13.07 10.95 26.05
N ARG A 241 -12.02 11.61 25.57
CA ARG A 241 -11.61 12.94 26.07
C ARG A 241 -12.66 14.03 25.81
N ARG A 242 -13.38 13.96 24.69
CA ARG A 242 -14.48 14.89 24.40
C ARG A 242 -15.68 14.63 25.30
N LYS A 243 -16.06 13.36 25.49
CA LYS A 243 -17.17 12.99 26.36
C LYS A 243 -16.95 13.46 27.81
N ASN A 244 -15.75 13.21 28.35
CA ASN A 244 -15.44 13.61 29.73
C ASN A 244 -15.34 15.14 29.93
N ARG A 245 -15.21 15.93 28.87
CA ARG A 245 -15.17 17.40 28.97
C ARG A 245 -16.57 18.01 29.09
N ASP A 246 -17.57 17.34 28.53
CA ASP A 246 -18.95 17.82 28.44
C ASP A 246 -19.76 17.47 29.70
N GLU A 247 -19.41 16.36 30.38
CA GLU A 247 -20.08 15.90 31.62
C GLU A 247 -19.44 16.47 32.91
N GLY A 248 -18.56 17.47 32.81
CA GLY A 248 -17.79 18.03 33.95
C GLY A 248 -18.09 19.47 34.31
N GLU A 249 -19.16 20.07 33.79
CA GLU A 249 -19.55 21.47 34.02
C GLU A 249 -20.83 21.57 34.85
N GLU A 250 -20.95 20.75 35.89
CA GLU A 250 -21.91 20.97 36.97
C GLU A 250 -21.14 21.14 38.29
N ASP A 251 -21.01 22.42 38.66
CA ASP A 251 -21.14 22.93 40.03
C ASP A 251 -20.39 22.19 41.15
N SER A 252 -19.21 22.72 41.50
CA SER A 252 -18.72 22.69 42.87
C SER A 252 -18.03 24.01 43.14
N GLY A 253 -18.81 24.92 43.72
CA GLY A 253 -18.31 26.13 44.35
C GLY A 253 -17.24 25.84 45.42
N GLU A 254 -16.43 26.89 45.63
CA GLU A 254 -15.65 27.21 46.83
C GLU A 254 -15.04 26.05 47.63
N GLU A 255 -13.72 25.85 47.47
CA GLU A 255 -12.88 25.77 48.66
C GLU A 255 -11.47 26.29 48.33
N SER A 256 -11.17 27.45 48.91
CA SER A 256 -9.87 28.12 48.87
C SER A 256 -8.90 27.36 49.78
N GLY A 257 -8.24 26.34 49.21
CA GLY A 257 -7.16 25.59 49.86
C GLY A 257 -5.80 26.19 49.57
N GLU A 258 -5.46 27.24 50.31
CA GLU A 258 -4.11 27.78 50.48
C GLU A 258 -3.24 26.73 51.19
N GLY A 259 -2.09 26.32 50.63
CA GLY A 259 -1.19 25.44 51.39
C GLY A 259 -0.05 24.74 50.65
N SER A 260 1.12 25.36 50.78
CA SER A 260 2.44 24.73 50.97
C SER A 260 3.24 24.26 49.76
N GLU A 261 4.16 25.14 49.39
CA GLU A 261 5.45 24.91 48.74
C GLU A 261 6.40 24.17 49.70
N GLU A 262 6.83 22.95 49.39
CA GLU A 262 8.07 22.32 49.86
C GLU A 262 8.54 21.39 48.73
N ASP A 263 9.48 21.79 47.89
CA ASP A 263 10.95 21.66 48.07
C ASP A 263 11.40 20.23 48.42
N SER A 264 11.99 19.53 47.44
CA SER A 264 12.94 18.41 47.58
C SER A 264 13.38 17.98 46.18
N GLN A 265 14.53 18.47 45.70
CA GLN A 265 15.86 17.79 45.76
C GLN A 265 15.86 16.43 45.04
N ASP A 266 16.53 16.33 43.89
CA ASP A 266 17.98 16.11 43.73
C ASP A 266 18.38 14.64 43.96
N GLY A 267 19.18 14.10 43.03
CA GLY A 267 19.62 12.70 42.99
C GLY A 267 19.72 12.19 41.55
N SER A 268 20.83 12.43 40.82
CA SER A 268 22.12 11.70 40.91
C SER A 268 21.93 10.23 40.48
N ASP A 269 22.35 9.87 39.26
CA ASP A 269 23.68 9.32 38.92
C ASP A 269 23.64 7.77 38.90
N GLY A 270 24.32 7.15 37.92
CA GLY A 270 24.31 5.70 37.74
C GLY A 270 24.75 5.25 36.35
N GLU A 271 26.05 5.36 36.09
CA GLU A 271 26.78 4.67 35.01
C GLU A 271 26.75 3.13 35.21
N ASP A 272 26.66 2.37 34.12
CA ASP A 272 27.46 1.15 33.85
C ASP A 272 27.48 0.83 32.34
#